data_AF-C5L208-F1
#
_entry.id   AF-C5L208-F1
#
_cell.length_a   1.000
_cell.length_b   1.000
_cell.length_c   1.000
_cell.angle_alpha   90.00
_cell.angle_beta   90.00
_cell.angle_gamma   90.00
#
_symmetry.space_group_name_H-M   'P 1'
#
loop_
_entity.id
_entity.type
_entity.pdbx_description
1 polymer ?
#
loop_
_entity_poly.entity_id
_entity_poly.type
_entity_poly.pdbx_seq_one_letter_code
_entity_poly.pdbx_strand_id
1 'polypeptide(L)'
;MSTFTGDGKYVADGGAYLQKLWESHKWKEIKNCPGRYVSPRNKRLSTLTPTEVLDSLVDFVNWTPKSLKTVVGRVGSRLIFRGAHIAANAERDSCWFFTFCDGGGLITYEKADGIFVHTLNTQSGLMRKVNAVAPIELSAALQLGAAGQETFPKDITPQIPM
;
A
#
# COMPACT_ATOMS: atom_id res chain seq x y z
N MET A 1 -9.01 -15.52 6.21
CA MET A 1 -8.42 -14.86 5.03
C MET A 1 -6.97 -15.28 4.94
N SER A 2 -6.48 -15.62 3.75
CA SER A 2 -5.07 -16.01 3.55
C SER A 2 -4.14 -14.87 3.96
N THR A 3 -3.09 -15.18 4.70
CA THR A 3 -2.11 -14.20 5.20
C THR A 3 -0.86 -14.21 4.33
N PHE A 4 -0.07 -13.14 4.38
CA PHE A 4 1.21 -13.10 3.68
C PHE A 4 2.16 -14.15 4.26
N THR A 5 2.73 -15.01 3.40
CA THR A 5 3.77 -15.97 3.78
C THR A 5 5.12 -15.56 3.19
N GLY A 6 5.13 -15.06 1.95
CA GLY A 6 6.33 -14.51 1.31
C GLY A 6 7.50 -15.49 1.23
N ASP A 7 8.66 -15.05 1.71
CA ASP A 7 9.88 -15.84 1.86
C ASP A 7 9.95 -16.61 3.20
N GLY A 8 8.89 -16.57 4.01
CA GLY A 8 8.81 -17.18 5.34
C GLY A 8 9.38 -16.33 6.48
N LYS A 9 10.01 -15.17 6.22
CA LYS A 9 10.61 -14.33 7.28
C LYS A 9 9.61 -13.43 7.98
N TYR A 10 8.55 -13.02 7.27
CA TYR A 10 7.56 -12.04 7.74
C TYR A 10 6.14 -12.60 7.62
N VAL A 11 5.95 -13.84 8.07
CA VAL A 11 4.63 -14.49 8.04
C VAL A 11 3.64 -13.63 8.81
N ALA A 12 2.49 -13.40 8.21
CA ALA A 12 1.41 -12.54 8.69
C ALA A 12 1.69 -11.01 8.76
N ASP A 13 2.83 -10.53 8.25
CA ASP A 13 3.11 -9.10 8.09
C ASP A 13 2.53 -8.55 6.78
N GLY A 14 1.26 -8.85 6.51
CA GLY A 14 0.54 -8.50 5.30
C GLY A 14 -0.61 -9.46 4.99
N GLY A 15 -1.31 -9.21 3.88
CA GLY A 15 -2.54 -9.92 3.53
C GLY A 15 -2.52 -10.76 2.25
N ALA A 16 -3.71 -11.16 1.84
CA ALA A 16 -3.95 -11.96 0.64
C ALA A 16 -3.57 -11.20 -0.63
N TYR A 17 -3.82 -9.89 -0.69
CA TYR A 17 -3.42 -9.09 -1.86
C TYR A 17 -1.89 -8.98 -1.98
N LEU A 18 -1.19 -8.83 -0.86
CA LEU A 18 0.27 -8.87 -0.83
C LEU A 18 0.81 -10.23 -1.30
N GLN A 19 0.19 -11.32 -0.82
CA GLN A 19 0.55 -12.69 -1.22
C GLN A 19 0.30 -12.94 -2.71
N LYS A 20 -0.83 -12.46 -3.26
CA LYS A 20 -1.13 -12.57 -4.70
C LYS A 20 -0.08 -11.84 -5.55
N LEU A 21 0.36 -10.67 -5.11
CA LEU A 21 1.43 -9.93 -5.80
C LEU A 21 2.80 -10.60 -5.63
N TRP A 22 3.04 -11.24 -4.48
CA TRP A 22 4.23 -12.07 -4.26
C TRP A 22 4.32 -13.23 -5.25
N GLU A 23 3.20 -13.91 -5.50
CA GLU A 23 3.16 -15.10 -6.37
C GLU A 23 3.29 -14.76 -7.87
N SER A 24 2.95 -13.54 -8.28
CA SER A 24 2.99 -13.13 -9.69
C SER A 24 4.39 -12.79 -10.21
N HIS A 25 5.35 -12.52 -9.33
CA HIS A 25 6.70 -12.11 -9.72
C HIS A 25 7.77 -12.69 -8.79
N LYS A 26 9.00 -12.81 -9.29
CA LYS A 26 10.13 -13.16 -8.41
C LYS A 26 10.55 -11.93 -7.62
N TRP A 27 10.47 -12.01 -6.30
CA TRP A 27 10.85 -10.96 -5.38
C TRP A 27 12.11 -11.33 -4.61
N LYS A 28 12.96 -10.35 -4.34
CA LYS A 28 14.18 -10.48 -3.54
C LYS A 28 14.25 -9.34 -2.55
N GLU A 29 14.49 -9.68 -1.30
CA GLU A 29 14.64 -8.70 -0.24
C GLU A 29 15.85 -7.79 -0.50
N ILE A 30 15.65 -6.49 -0.28
CA ILE A 30 16.70 -5.49 -0.40
C ILE A 30 17.61 -5.60 0.83
N LYS A 31 18.93 -5.68 0.62
CA LYS A 31 19.91 -5.75 1.72
C LYS A 31 19.72 -4.58 2.69
N ASN A 32 19.67 -4.88 3.99
CA ASN A 32 19.49 -3.91 5.09
C ASN A 32 18.16 -3.12 5.04
N CYS A 33 17.18 -3.59 4.27
CA CYS A 33 15.85 -2.99 4.18
C CYS A 33 14.80 -4.08 4.49
N PRO A 34 14.66 -4.48 5.76
CA PRO A 34 13.83 -5.63 6.14
C PRO A 34 12.39 -5.47 5.67
N GLY A 35 11.84 -6.55 5.10
CA GLY A 35 10.46 -6.60 4.63
C GLY A 35 10.18 -5.75 3.38
N ARG A 36 11.21 -5.31 2.66
CA ARG A 36 11.13 -4.62 1.38
C ARG A 36 11.78 -5.44 0.28
N TYR A 37 11.05 -5.69 -0.78
CA TYR A 37 11.47 -6.59 -1.85
C TYR A 37 11.45 -5.90 -3.20
N VAL A 38 12.44 -6.18 -4.02
CA VAL A 38 12.54 -5.77 -5.44
C VAL A 38 12.39 -6.99 -6.33
N SER A 39 12.03 -6.80 -7.60
CA SER A 39 12.13 -7.84 -8.62
C SER A 39 13.37 -7.59 -9.49
N PRO A 40 14.57 -8.05 -9.07
CA PRO A 40 15.79 -7.75 -9.81
C PRO A 40 15.74 -8.42 -11.19
N ARG A 41 16.21 -7.70 -12.21
CA ARG A 41 16.29 -8.16 -13.62
C ARG A 41 14.95 -8.45 -14.29
N ASN A 42 13.84 -8.02 -13.69
CA ASN A 42 12.52 -8.12 -14.32
C ASN A 42 12.24 -6.89 -15.19
N LYS A 43 12.78 -6.90 -16.42
CA LYS A 43 12.64 -5.79 -17.37
C LYS A 43 11.18 -5.48 -17.72
N ARG A 44 10.32 -6.51 -17.74
CA ARG A 44 8.88 -6.33 -18.00
C ARG A 44 8.23 -5.56 -16.86
N LEU A 45 8.50 -5.94 -15.62
CA LEU A 45 7.91 -5.24 -14.47
C LEU A 45 8.34 -3.78 -14.43
N SER A 46 9.58 -3.45 -14.82
CA SER A 46 10.06 -2.06 -14.84
C SER A 46 9.44 -1.17 -15.92
N THR A 47 8.71 -1.73 -16.88
CA THR A 47 7.97 -0.95 -17.90
C THR A 47 6.48 -0.82 -17.57
N LEU A 48 6.01 -1.45 -16.49
CA LEU A 48 4.61 -1.36 -16.08
C LEU A 48 4.43 -0.17 -15.15
N THR A 49 3.41 0.64 -15.41
CA THR A 49 2.92 1.62 -14.47
C THR A 49 2.45 0.93 -13.18
N PRO A 50 2.42 1.65 -12.04
CA PRO A 50 1.88 1.07 -10.81
C PRO A 50 0.44 0.56 -10.95
N THR A 51 -0.34 1.15 -11.85
CA THR A 51 -1.73 0.75 -12.11
C THR A 51 -1.77 -0.60 -12.80
N GLU A 52 -0.98 -0.79 -13.85
CA GLU A 52 -0.89 -2.06 -14.59
C GLU A 52 -0.38 -3.21 -13.70
N VAL A 53 0.50 -2.93 -12.74
CA VAL A 53 0.92 -3.94 -11.74
C VAL A 53 -0.26 -4.35 -10.84
N LEU A 54 -1.07 -3.38 -10.43
CA LEU A 54 -2.20 -3.57 -9.51
C LEU A 54 -3.46 -4.10 -10.21
N ASP A 55 -3.60 -3.97 -11.53
CA ASP A 55 -4.72 -4.51 -12.30
C ASP A 55 -4.81 -6.03 -12.19
N SER A 56 -3.70 -6.72 -11.92
CA SER A 56 -3.71 -8.15 -11.60
C SER A 56 -4.44 -8.49 -10.29
N LEU A 57 -4.63 -7.50 -9.40
CA LEU A 57 -5.25 -7.67 -8.09
C LEU A 57 -6.76 -7.41 -8.09
N VAL A 58 -7.28 -6.61 -9.04
CA VAL A 58 -8.68 -6.15 -9.05
C VAL A 58 -9.23 -5.99 -10.47
N ASP A 59 -10.51 -6.32 -10.67
CA ASP A 59 -11.16 -6.24 -11.98
C ASP A 59 -11.55 -4.80 -12.40
N PHE A 60 -11.53 -3.83 -11.47
CA PHE A 60 -11.86 -2.43 -11.74
C PHE A 60 -11.17 -1.49 -10.74
N VAL A 61 -10.63 -0.35 -11.20
CA VAL A 61 -10.04 0.69 -10.33
C VAL A 61 -10.72 2.02 -10.63
N ASN A 62 -11.37 2.62 -9.61
CA ASN A 62 -11.94 3.95 -9.75
C ASN A 62 -10.95 5.01 -9.23
N TRP A 63 -10.34 5.74 -10.16
CA TRP A 63 -9.37 6.79 -9.86
C TRP A 63 -10.08 8.09 -9.48
N THR A 64 -9.95 8.51 -8.21
CA THR A 64 -10.50 9.80 -7.73
C THR A 64 -9.40 10.65 -7.11
N PRO A 65 -8.84 11.65 -7.84
CA PRO A 65 -7.82 12.52 -7.28
C PRO A 65 -8.43 13.52 -6.28
N LYS A 66 -7.81 13.67 -5.10
CA LYS A 66 -8.13 14.73 -4.12
C LYS A 66 -6.86 15.39 -3.60
N SER A 67 -6.51 16.55 -4.18
CA SER A 67 -5.46 17.55 -3.82
C SER A 67 -4.02 17.05 -3.60
N LEU A 68 -3.81 15.90 -2.98
CA LEU A 68 -2.77 14.92 -3.30
C LEU A 68 -3.29 14.03 -4.43
N LYS A 69 -2.43 13.54 -5.34
CA LYS A 69 -2.85 12.53 -6.32
C LYS A 69 -3.07 11.19 -5.59
N THR A 70 -4.16 11.11 -4.83
CA THR A 70 -4.63 9.93 -4.13
C THR A 70 -5.51 9.10 -5.07
N VAL A 71 -5.55 7.79 -4.82
CA VAL A 71 -6.34 6.82 -5.59
C VAL A 71 -6.91 5.78 -4.65
N VAL A 72 -8.04 5.18 -5.01
CA VAL A 72 -8.57 3.99 -4.34
C VAL A 72 -8.86 2.90 -5.36
N GLY A 73 -8.46 1.66 -5.06
CA GLY A 73 -8.87 0.48 -5.81
C GLY A 73 -10.03 -0.22 -5.13
N ARG A 74 -11.07 -0.60 -5.87
CA ARG A 74 -12.26 -1.25 -5.32
C ARG A 74 -12.75 -2.39 -6.20
N VAL A 75 -13.22 -3.47 -5.57
CA VAL A 75 -13.99 -4.54 -6.26
C VAL A 75 -15.42 -4.47 -5.75
N GLY A 76 -16.35 -4.04 -6.59
CA GLY A 76 -17.69 -3.65 -6.15
C GLY A 76 -17.63 -2.53 -5.11
N SER A 77 -18.24 -2.74 -3.94
CA SER A 77 -18.17 -1.80 -2.80
C SER A 77 -16.92 -1.98 -1.93
N ARG A 78 -16.14 -3.05 -2.12
CA ARG A 78 -15.02 -3.40 -1.24
C ARG A 78 -13.78 -2.60 -1.60
N LEU A 79 -13.21 -1.88 -0.64
CA LEU A 79 -11.90 -1.24 -0.76
C LEU A 79 -10.78 -2.29 -0.76
N ILE A 80 -9.92 -2.23 -1.77
CA ILE A 80 -8.76 -3.12 -1.92
C ILE A 80 -7.47 -2.39 -1.59
N PHE A 81 -7.28 -1.18 -2.11
CA PHE A 81 -6.11 -0.39 -1.79
C PHE A 81 -6.41 1.10 -1.74
N ARG A 82 -5.57 1.83 -1.01
CA ARG A 82 -5.41 3.28 -1.12
C ARG A 82 -4.05 3.55 -1.70
N GLY A 83 -3.96 4.51 -2.62
CA GLY A 83 -2.71 4.96 -3.19
C GLY A 83 -2.54 6.45 -3.03
N ALA A 84 -1.30 6.90 -2.99
CA ALA A 84 -0.97 8.30 -2.94
C ALA A 84 0.37 8.58 -3.62
N HIS A 85 0.43 9.67 -4.37
CA HIS A 85 1.59 10.04 -5.18
C HIS A 85 2.27 11.29 -4.67
N ILE A 86 3.58 11.17 -4.49
CA ILE A 86 4.50 12.28 -4.25
C ILE A 86 5.15 12.62 -5.59
N ALA A 87 4.96 13.85 -6.06
CA ALA A 87 5.58 14.32 -7.30
C ALA A 87 7.11 14.42 -7.16
N ALA A 88 7.81 14.26 -8.28
CA ALA A 88 9.25 14.45 -8.37
C ALA A 88 9.64 15.89 -7.97
N ASN A 89 10.85 16.05 -7.46
CA ASN A 89 11.49 17.35 -7.25
C ASN A 89 12.98 17.28 -7.64
N ALA A 90 13.71 18.37 -7.43
CA ALA A 90 15.14 18.45 -7.81
C ALA A 90 16.03 17.39 -7.13
N GLU A 91 15.59 16.80 -6.02
CA GLU A 91 16.36 15.84 -5.23
C GLU A 91 15.83 14.40 -5.32
N ARG A 92 14.62 14.19 -5.83
CA ARG A 92 13.90 12.91 -5.74
C ARG A 92 12.99 12.65 -6.94
N ASP A 93 13.04 11.42 -7.41
CA ASP A 93 12.08 10.83 -8.35
C ASP A 93 10.64 10.88 -7.79
N SER A 94 9.64 10.85 -8.68
CA SER A 94 8.25 10.68 -8.27
C SER A 94 8.04 9.31 -7.63
N CYS A 95 7.13 9.24 -6.66
CA CYS A 95 6.91 8.03 -5.90
C CYS A 95 5.44 7.82 -5.59
N TRP A 96 4.95 6.63 -5.90
CA TRP A 96 3.64 6.14 -5.50
C TRP A 96 3.76 5.21 -4.29
N PHE A 97 2.83 5.36 -3.37
CA PHE A 97 2.62 4.47 -2.23
C PHE A 97 1.24 3.86 -2.34
N PHE A 98 1.12 2.56 -2.14
CA PHE A 98 -0.15 1.85 -2.09
C PHE A 98 -0.21 1.00 -0.83
N THR A 99 -1.31 1.08 -0.08
CA THR A 99 -1.61 0.23 1.07
C THR A 99 -2.76 -0.71 0.73
N PHE A 100 -2.58 -2.01 0.98
CA PHE A 100 -3.65 -3.01 0.79
C PHE A 100 -4.56 -3.08 2.01
N CYS A 101 -5.85 -3.31 1.79
CA CYS A 101 -6.88 -3.35 2.83
C CYS A 101 -6.63 -4.41 3.91
N ASP A 102 -5.83 -5.43 3.58
CA ASP A 102 -5.47 -6.56 4.44
C ASP A 102 -3.98 -6.58 4.82
N GLY A 103 -3.25 -5.48 4.55
CA GLY A 103 -1.89 -5.25 5.04
C GLY A 103 -0.80 -5.34 3.97
N GLY A 104 0.26 -4.57 4.20
CA GLY A 104 1.38 -4.39 3.27
C GLY A 104 1.01 -3.51 2.09
N GLY A 105 1.83 -3.56 1.05
CA GLY A 105 1.58 -2.76 -0.13
C GLY A 105 2.72 -2.69 -1.14
N LEU A 106 2.59 -1.73 -2.04
CA LEU A 106 3.49 -1.48 -3.15
C LEU A 106 4.02 -0.06 -3.05
N ILE A 107 5.32 0.12 -3.21
CA ILE A 107 5.93 1.43 -3.42
C ILE A 107 6.56 1.42 -4.80
N THR A 108 6.21 2.38 -5.64
CA THR A 108 6.73 2.50 -7.00
C THR A 108 7.40 3.83 -7.19
N TYR A 109 8.71 3.81 -7.48
CA TYR A 109 9.42 4.99 -7.96
C TYR A 109 9.31 5.07 -9.47
N GLU A 110 9.11 6.27 -10.00
CA GLU A 110 9.12 6.57 -11.43
C GLU A 110 10.33 7.44 -11.72
N LYS A 111 11.26 6.87 -12.49
CA LYS A 111 12.47 7.57 -12.91
C LYS A 111 12.18 8.49 -14.09
N ALA A 112 13.04 9.49 -14.28
CA ALA A 112 12.93 10.46 -15.37
C ALA A 112 12.93 9.86 -16.79
N ASP A 113 13.46 8.64 -16.96
CA ASP A 113 13.47 7.88 -18.22
C ASP A 113 12.20 7.03 -18.45
N GLY A 114 11.18 7.18 -17.59
CA GLY A 114 9.94 6.41 -17.66
C GLY A 114 10.09 4.98 -17.13
N ILE A 115 11.21 4.64 -16.48
CA ILE A 115 11.41 3.33 -15.85
C ILE A 115 10.82 3.33 -14.44
N PHE A 116 10.08 2.28 -14.12
CA PHE A 116 9.51 2.07 -12.81
C PHE A 116 10.35 1.13 -11.94
N VAL A 117 10.50 1.48 -10.67
CA VAL A 117 11.07 0.61 -9.64
C VAL A 117 9.99 0.27 -8.62
N HIS A 118 9.39 -0.90 -8.79
CA HIS A 118 8.41 -1.45 -7.87
C HIS A 118 9.11 -2.15 -6.72
N THR A 119 8.65 -1.85 -5.50
CA THR A 119 9.03 -2.58 -4.31
C THR A 119 7.79 -3.11 -3.61
N LEU A 120 7.76 -4.41 -3.36
CA LEU A 120 6.76 -5.06 -2.53
C LEU A 120 7.15 -4.85 -1.07
N ASN A 121 6.22 -4.45 -0.22
CA ASN A 121 6.49 -4.13 1.17
C ASN A 121 5.51 -4.89 2.07
N THR A 122 6.04 -5.58 3.06
CA THR A 122 5.29 -6.02 4.25
C THR A 122 4.64 -4.83 4.95
N GLN A 123 3.65 -5.06 5.81
CA GLN A 123 2.99 -3.98 6.55
C GLN A 123 4.00 -3.17 7.35
N SER A 124 4.86 -3.82 8.13
CA SER A 124 5.88 -3.15 8.93
C SER A 124 6.91 -2.40 8.06
N GLY A 125 7.36 -3.01 6.95
CA GLY A 125 8.31 -2.40 6.02
C GLY A 125 7.76 -1.15 5.33
N LEU A 126 6.49 -1.21 4.91
CA LEU A 126 5.79 -0.09 4.31
C LEU A 126 5.66 1.07 5.29
N MET A 127 5.19 0.81 6.52
CA MET A 127 4.99 1.85 7.53
C MET A 127 6.29 2.54 7.92
N ARG A 128 7.40 1.80 8.05
CA ARG A 128 8.73 2.41 8.26
C ARG A 128 9.09 3.38 7.13
N LYS A 129 8.81 3.00 5.89
CA LYS A 129 9.13 3.85 4.73
C LYS A 129 8.22 5.07 4.66
N VAL A 130 6.90 4.89 4.82
CA VAL A 130 5.92 5.98 4.88
C VAL A 130 6.33 6.98 5.96
N ASN A 131 6.55 6.54 7.21
CA ASN A 131 6.93 7.42 8.30
C ASN A 131 8.25 8.20 8.04
N ALA A 132 9.15 7.65 7.22
CA ALA A 132 10.43 8.29 6.90
C ALA A 132 10.36 9.31 5.75
N VAL A 133 9.36 9.22 4.86
CA VAL A 133 9.37 10.01 3.60
C VAL A 133 8.04 10.68 3.24
N ALA A 134 6.94 10.26 3.86
CA ALA A 134 5.62 10.77 3.60
C ALA A 134 5.36 12.02 4.45
N PRO A 135 4.86 13.12 3.85
CA PRO A 135 4.23 14.19 4.62
C PRO A 135 3.10 13.61 5.49
N ILE A 136 2.81 14.25 6.62
CA ILE A 136 1.79 13.79 7.59
C ILE A 136 0.43 13.52 6.90
N GLU A 137 0.04 14.39 5.97
CA GLU A 137 -1.20 14.26 5.20
C GLU A 137 -1.26 13.01 4.32
N LEU A 138 -0.10 12.56 3.81
CA LEU A 138 0.01 11.34 3.01
C LEU A 138 -0.13 10.10 3.89
N SER A 139 0.46 10.11 5.09
CA SER A 139 0.32 9.02 6.07
C SER A 139 -1.15 8.81 6.44
N ALA A 140 -1.90 9.90 6.65
CA ALA A 140 -3.35 9.84 6.89
C ALA A 140 -4.13 9.30 5.69
N ALA A 141 -3.76 9.69 4.46
CA ALA A 141 -4.40 9.22 3.23
C ALA A 141 -4.16 7.73 2.95
N LEU A 142 -3.02 7.18 3.39
CA LEU A 142 -2.64 5.78 3.26
C LEU A 142 -3.19 4.91 4.39
N GLN A 143 -3.56 5.50 5.53
CA GLN A 143 -4.21 4.79 6.61
C GLN A 143 -5.59 4.30 6.17
N LEU A 144 -5.73 2.98 6.17
CA LEU A 144 -7.04 2.36 6.06
C LEU A 144 -7.71 2.59 7.41
N GLY A 145 -8.77 3.41 7.41
CA GLY A 145 -9.60 3.58 8.59
C GLY A 145 -9.96 2.20 9.10
N ALA A 146 -9.59 1.93 10.36
CA ALA A 146 -10.01 0.74 11.05
C ALA A 146 -11.52 0.64 10.90
N ALA A 147 -12.01 -0.36 10.19
CA ALA A 147 -13.40 -0.71 10.28
C ALA A 147 -13.64 -1.11 11.76
N GLY A 148 -14.34 -0.26 12.50
CA GLY A 148 -14.95 -0.58 13.78
C GLY A 148 -13.98 -0.78 14.96
N GLN A 149 -13.51 0.31 15.56
CA GLN A 149 -13.75 0.47 16.99
C GLN A 149 -14.63 1.70 17.16
N GLU A 150 -15.94 1.47 17.15
CA GLU A 150 -16.84 2.36 17.89
C GLU A 150 -16.36 2.31 19.35
N THR A 151 -15.64 3.35 19.76
CA THR A 151 -15.57 3.69 21.17
C THR A 151 -16.98 4.12 21.55
N PHE A 152 -17.81 3.16 21.97
CA PHE A 152 -18.98 3.47 22.78
C PHE A 152 -18.49 4.29 23.97
N PRO A 153 -18.99 5.52 24.20
CA PRO A 153 -18.88 6.10 25.52
C PRO A 153 -19.66 5.18 26.46
N LYS A 154 -18.93 4.44 27.29
CA LYS A 154 -19.53 3.81 28.47
C LYS A 154 -19.97 4.94 29.39
N ASP A 155 -21.22 4.84 29.82
CA ASP A 155 -21.86 5.63 30.88
C ASP A 155 -22.47 6.98 30.46
N ILE A 156 -23.63 6.90 29.80
CA ILE A 156 -24.73 7.85 30.06
C ILE A 156 -25.82 7.05 30.76
N THR A 157 -25.85 7.11 32.08
CA THR A 157 -27.00 6.65 32.88
C THR A 157 -28.15 7.63 32.66
N PRO A 158 -29.35 7.21 32.24
CA PRO A 158 -30.50 8.10 32.23
C PRO A 158 -30.99 8.28 33.67
N GLN A 159 -30.88 9.51 34.21
CA GLN A 159 -31.66 9.90 35.38
C GLN A 159 -33.11 10.08 34.95
N ILE A 160 -33.96 9.13 35.32
CA ILE A 160 -35.42 9.24 35.23
C ILE A 160 -35.87 9.99 36.49
N PRO A 161 -36.65 11.08 36.40
CA PRO A 161 -37.19 11.73 37.58
C PRO A 161 -38.40 10.94 38.12
N MET A 162 -38.39 10.68 39.43
CA MET A 162 -39.61 10.54 40.25
C MET A 162 -39.55 11.58 41.36
#